data_AF-R0K434-F1
#
_entry.id   AF-R0K434-F1
#
_cell.length_a   1.000
_cell.length_b   1.000
_cell.length_c   1.000
_cell.angle_alpha   90.00
_cell.angle_beta   90.00
_cell.angle_gamma   90.00
#
_symmetry.space_group_name_H-M   'P 1'
#
loop_
_entity.id
_entity.type
_entity.pdbx_description
1 polymer ?
#
loop_
_entity_poly.entity_id
_entity_poly.type
_entity_poly.pdbx_seq_one_letter_code
_entity_poly.pdbx_strand_id
1 'polypeptide(L)'
;MRRQRKKKRRKGQNCKRVCGGARRGKLGRGRYIGASSPTPEEPTPVGALWAAKWDDATLKPYTQHCRAKSTYDAKIYKLNEMYPDLEEQAPQLKVFYNKQLYAGSWDGIDVHGVGRELMMMSMSDMPYKVREWLKRESLQRHFSIQDDVVFFAPGAIYPILPLWVEEDEDVTKECEGVFDGLESYANEPAHGKVIGKVSHMQTGDKEVRFTVEALQVKAKGAKEEL
;
A
#
# COMPACT_ATOMS: atom_id res chain seq x y z
N MET A 1 -31.63 54.05 21.61
CA MET A 1 -31.65 54.83 20.35
C MET A 1 -31.38 53.87 19.19
N ARG A 2 -32.40 53.40 18.45
CA ARG A 2 -32.83 53.90 17.13
C ARG A 2 -31.70 53.95 16.07
N ARG A 3 -31.66 52.98 15.13
CA ARG A 3 -32.20 53.13 13.76
C ARG A 3 -31.91 51.90 12.88
N GLN A 4 -32.99 51.21 12.50
CA GLN A 4 -33.10 50.42 11.27
C GLN A 4 -32.96 51.33 10.04
N ARG A 5 -32.43 50.82 8.92
CA ARG A 5 -32.81 51.29 7.58
C ARG A 5 -32.99 50.14 6.59
N LYS A 6 -34.17 50.20 5.96
CA LYS A 6 -34.84 49.28 5.04
C LYS A 6 -34.48 49.59 3.58
N LYS A 7 -34.71 48.57 2.72
CA LYS A 7 -35.25 48.60 1.34
C LYS A 7 -34.41 49.23 0.22
N LYS A 8 -34.23 48.48 -0.88
CA LYS A 8 -35.12 48.57 -2.06
C LYS A 8 -34.89 47.46 -3.11
N ARG A 9 -35.97 46.74 -3.43
CA ARG A 9 -36.19 46.00 -4.68
C ARG A 9 -36.28 46.96 -5.86
N ARG A 10 -35.81 46.55 -7.04
CA ARG A 10 -36.39 46.96 -8.34
C ARG A 10 -36.51 45.75 -9.28
N LYS A 11 -37.73 45.55 -9.76
CA LYS A 11 -38.16 44.63 -10.82
C LYS A 11 -38.05 45.37 -12.17
N GLY A 12 -37.64 44.62 -13.20
CA GLY A 12 -38.37 44.45 -14.48
C GLY A 12 -38.32 45.54 -15.55
N GLN A 13 -37.89 45.15 -16.75
CA GLN A 13 -38.45 45.46 -18.10
C GLN A 13 -37.49 44.83 -19.13
N ASN A 14 -37.84 43.72 -19.80
CA ASN A 14 -38.79 43.55 -20.92
C ASN A 14 -38.44 44.41 -22.13
N CYS A 15 -37.83 43.81 -23.15
CA CYS A 15 -37.75 44.35 -24.51
C CYS A 15 -38.22 43.26 -25.48
N LYS A 16 -39.24 43.60 -26.27
CA LYS A 16 -39.96 42.71 -27.19
C LYS A 16 -39.81 43.27 -28.62
N ARG A 17 -39.72 42.34 -29.59
CA ARG A 17 -39.94 42.46 -31.05
C ARG A 17 -38.77 43.07 -31.85
N VAL A 18 -38.40 42.58 -33.03
CA VAL A 18 -39.24 42.25 -34.21
C VAL A 18 -38.71 41.04 -35.01
N CYS A 19 -39.65 40.32 -35.64
CA CYS A 19 -39.49 39.15 -36.51
C CYS A 19 -38.79 39.42 -37.84
N GLY A 20 -38.19 38.37 -38.44
CA GLY A 20 -37.88 38.34 -39.86
C GLY A 20 -37.32 37.00 -40.34
N GLY A 21 -38.04 36.33 -41.25
CA GLY A 21 -37.44 35.55 -42.34
C GLY A 21 -37.16 34.07 -42.11
N ALA A 22 -37.97 33.24 -42.76
CA ALA A 22 -37.82 31.78 -42.87
C ALA A 22 -36.56 31.34 -43.63
N ARG A 23 -36.05 30.13 -43.31
CA ARG A 23 -35.68 29.09 -44.30
C ARG A 23 -35.40 27.74 -43.60
N ARG A 24 -36.00 26.69 -44.17
CA ARG A 24 -35.81 25.27 -43.83
C ARG A 24 -34.35 24.85 -44.07
N GLY A 25 -33.76 24.09 -43.15
CA GLY A 25 -32.47 23.43 -43.32
C GLY A 25 -32.39 22.18 -42.43
N LYS A 26 -32.20 21.03 -43.07
CA LYS A 26 -32.23 19.67 -42.51
C LYS A 26 -31.11 19.41 -41.50
N LEU A 27 -31.44 18.59 -40.50
CA LEU A 27 -30.62 17.56 -39.84
C LEU A 27 -29.12 17.55 -40.19
N GLY A 28 -28.29 17.97 -39.23
CA GLY A 28 -26.86 17.65 -39.16
C GLY A 28 -26.53 17.16 -37.76
N ARG A 29 -26.14 15.89 -37.63
CA ARG A 29 -25.67 15.28 -36.38
C ARG A 29 -24.37 15.97 -35.95
N GLY A 30 -24.47 16.88 -34.98
CA GLY A 30 -23.31 17.40 -34.25
C GLY A 30 -22.85 16.37 -33.23
N ARG A 31 -21.80 15.62 -33.57
CA ARG A 31 -21.10 14.68 -32.68
C ARG A 31 -20.44 15.52 -31.57
N TYR A 32 -20.99 15.51 -30.36
CA TYR A 32 -20.27 15.97 -29.18
C TYR A 32 -19.11 15.00 -28.95
N ILE A 33 -17.91 15.39 -29.37
CA ILE A 33 -16.68 14.74 -28.94
C ILE A 33 -16.44 15.26 -27.53
N GLY A 34 -16.90 14.51 -26.53
CA GLY A 34 -16.47 14.72 -25.16
C GLY A 34 -14.97 14.47 -25.12
N ALA A 35 -14.19 15.54 -24.97
CA ALA A 35 -12.80 15.42 -24.61
C ALA A 35 -12.76 14.80 -23.21
N SER A 36 -12.50 13.50 -23.12
CA SER A 36 -12.14 12.85 -21.87
C SER A 36 -10.78 13.40 -21.48
N SER A 37 -10.76 14.36 -20.56
CA SER A 37 -9.55 14.72 -19.85
C SER A 37 -8.94 13.42 -19.30
N PRO A 38 -7.63 13.18 -19.47
CA PRO A 38 -6.98 12.04 -18.82
C PRO A 38 -7.19 12.19 -17.31
N THR A 39 -7.78 11.18 -16.69
CA THR A 39 -7.81 11.05 -15.25
C THR A 39 -6.36 11.10 -14.75
N PRO A 40 -6.04 11.84 -13.68
CA PRO A 40 -4.72 11.75 -13.06
C PRO A 40 -4.42 10.27 -12.79
N GLU A 41 -3.32 9.76 -13.33
CA GLU A 41 -2.89 8.40 -13.04
C GLU A 41 -2.66 8.30 -11.54
N GLU A 42 -3.43 7.43 -10.90
CA GLU A 42 -3.30 7.17 -9.47
C GLU A 42 -1.90 6.59 -9.21
N PRO A 43 -1.16 7.09 -8.20
CA PRO A 43 0.18 6.60 -7.93
C PRO A 43 0.16 5.11 -7.56
N THR A 44 1.03 4.33 -8.20
CA THR A 44 1.19 2.90 -7.94
C THR A 44 1.40 2.64 -6.44
N PRO A 45 0.59 1.78 -5.80
CA PRO A 45 0.76 1.45 -4.40
C PRO A 45 2.13 0.81 -4.14
N VAL A 46 2.69 1.08 -2.96
CA VAL A 46 4.03 0.62 -2.58
C VAL A 46 4.15 -0.90 -2.67
N GLY A 47 3.11 -1.65 -2.31
CA GLY A 47 3.11 -3.11 -2.41
C GLY A 47 3.34 -3.61 -3.84
N ALA A 48 2.78 -2.94 -4.85
CA ALA A 48 2.92 -3.35 -6.25
C ALA A 48 4.33 -3.08 -6.80
N LEU A 49 5.02 -2.07 -6.25
CA LEU A 49 6.40 -1.76 -6.63
C LEU A 49 7.39 -2.80 -6.10
N TRP A 50 7.12 -3.34 -4.91
CA TRP A 50 8.04 -4.22 -4.20
C TRP A 50 7.67 -5.70 -4.23
N ALA A 51 6.48 -6.05 -4.69
CA ALA A 51 6.09 -7.45 -4.90
C ALA A 51 7.10 -8.16 -5.81
N ALA A 52 7.59 -9.32 -5.34
CA ALA A 52 8.60 -10.10 -6.04
C ALA A 52 8.09 -10.57 -7.41
N LYS A 53 8.76 -10.14 -8.48
CA LYS A 53 8.51 -10.58 -9.86
C LYS A 53 9.46 -11.69 -10.33
N TRP A 54 10.40 -12.07 -9.48
CA TRP A 54 11.40 -13.09 -9.75
C TRP A 54 10.89 -14.50 -9.37
N ASP A 55 11.45 -15.48 -10.07
CA ASP A 55 11.21 -16.91 -9.90
C ASP A 55 12.52 -17.71 -9.99
N ASP A 56 12.46 -19.03 -9.82
CA ASP A 56 13.62 -19.90 -9.89
C ASP A 56 14.37 -19.83 -11.23
N ALA A 57 13.68 -19.49 -12.33
CA ALA A 57 14.32 -19.33 -13.64
C ALA A 57 15.15 -18.04 -13.70
N THR A 58 14.63 -16.93 -13.18
CA THR A 58 15.35 -15.65 -13.09
C THR A 58 16.50 -15.69 -12.08
N LEU A 59 16.48 -16.62 -11.12
CA LEU A 59 17.55 -16.82 -10.14
C LEU A 59 18.68 -17.73 -10.62
N LYS A 60 18.54 -18.44 -11.75
CA LYS A 60 19.59 -19.29 -12.33
C LYS A 60 20.99 -18.64 -12.45
N PRO A 61 21.13 -17.36 -12.87
CA PRO A 61 22.44 -16.71 -12.98
C PRO A 61 23.05 -16.30 -11.62
N TYR A 62 22.33 -16.50 -10.51
CA TYR A 62 22.79 -16.14 -9.17
C TYR A 62 23.06 -17.39 -8.33
N THR A 63 24.04 -17.28 -7.44
CA THR A 63 24.19 -18.15 -6.27
C THR A 63 23.33 -17.59 -5.16
N GLN A 64 22.52 -18.44 -4.55
CA GLN A 64 21.65 -18.08 -3.44
C GLN A 64 22.39 -18.33 -2.13
N HIS A 65 22.39 -17.34 -1.26
CA HIS A 65 23.14 -17.32 0.00
C HIS A 65 22.20 -16.91 1.13
N CYS A 66 22.40 -17.46 2.34
CA CYS A 66 21.59 -17.16 3.53
C CYS A 66 20.08 -17.16 3.23
N ARG A 67 19.51 -18.26 2.77
CA ARG A 67 18.06 -18.33 2.55
C ARG A 67 17.39 -18.62 3.90
N ALA A 68 16.48 -17.77 4.32
CA ALA A 68 15.71 -17.95 5.55
C ALA A 68 14.23 -17.65 5.31
N LYS A 69 13.37 -18.22 6.17
CA LYS A 69 11.92 -18.19 5.99
C LYS A 69 11.20 -18.21 7.33
N SER A 70 10.30 -17.26 7.54
CA SER A 70 9.53 -17.14 8.78
C SER A 70 8.05 -17.00 8.48
N THR A 71 7.22 -17.66 9.29
CA THR A 71 5.77 -17.73 9.09
C THR A 71 5.05 -17.11 10.27
N TYR A 72 4.03 -16.31 9.97
CA TYR A 72 3.26 -15.55 10.94
C TYR A 72 1.77 -15.75 10.71
N ASP A 73 1.03 -15.75 11.81
CA ASP A 73 -0.41 -15.71 11.82
C ASP A 73 -0.88 -14.29 12.14
N ALA A 74 -1.87 -13.82 11.40
CA ALA A 74 -2.43 -12.48 11.55
C ALA A 74 -3.94 -12.50 11.30
N LYS A 75 -4.60 -11.42 11.69
CA LYS A 75 -5.99 -11.18 11.27
C LYS A 75 -6.04 -10.25 10.08
N ILE A 76 -6.99 -10.45 9.18
CA ILE A 76 -7.23 -9.60 8.02
C ILE A 76 -8.71 -9.22 7.93
N TYR A 77 -8.98 -7.93 7.78
CA TYR A 77 -10.32 -7.34 7.75
C TYR A 77 -10.48 -6.47 6.52
N LYS A 78 -11.71 -6.26 6.05
CA LYS A 78 -12.00 -5.12 5.17
C LYS A 78 -12.34 -3.88 6.00
N LEU A 79 -12.11 -2.71 5.43
CA LEU A 79 -12.38 -1.44 6.11
C LEU A 79 -13.86 -1.28 6.53
N ASN A 80 -14.81 -1.82 5.77
CA ASN A 80 -16.23 -1.85 6.19
C ASN A 80 -16.55 -2.89 7.26
N GLU A 81 -15.72 -3.91 7.42
CA GLU A 81 -15.88 -4.96 8.44
C GLU A 81 -15.29 -4.53 9.79
N MET A 82 -14.66 -3.34 9.87
CA MET A 82 -14.18 -2.78 11.14
C MET A 82 -15.29 -2.52 12.16
N TYR A 83 -16.56 -2.47 11.74
CA TYR A 83 -17.70 -2.40 12.65
C TYR A 83 -18.55 -3.67 12.51
N PRO A 84 -18.85 -4.41 13.61
CA PRO A 84 -18.62 -4.07 15.02
C PRO A 84 -17.24 -4.48 15.59
N ASP A 85 -16.42 -5.25 14.86
CA ASP A 85 -15.29 -5.98 15.44
C ASP A 85 -14.14 -5.11 16.00
N LEU A 86 -13.97 -3.88 15.50
CA LEU A 86 -12.88 -2.95 15.84
C LEU A 86 -13.43 -1.55 16.19
N GLU A 87 -14.63 -1.49 16.80
CA GLU A 87 -15.30 -0.23 17.11
C GLU A 87 -14.45 0.71 17.97
N GLU A 88 -13.68 0.17 18.91
CA GLU A 88 -12.81 0.94 19.81
C GLU A 88 -11.60 1.57 19.08
N GLN A 89 -11.03 0.87 18.10
CA GLN A 89 -9.84 1.28 17.33
C GLN A 89 -10.20 2.10 16.08
N ALA A 90 -11.44 2.03 15.62
CA ALA A 90 -11.92 2.67 14.40
C ALA A 90 -11.67 4.20 14.31
N PRO A 91 -11.75 5.01 15.38
CA PRO A 91 -11.45 6.45 15.31
C PRO A 91 -10.01 6.74 14.87
N GLN A 92 -9.04 5.97 15.39
CA GLN A 92 -7.62 6.12 15.08
C GLN A 92 -7.29 5.57 13.69
N LEU A 93 -7.91 4.45 13.32
CA LEU A 93 -7.81 3.86 11.99
C LEU A 93 -8.28 4.85 10.91
N LYS A 94 -9.38 5.58 11.11
CA LYS A 94 -9.85 6.60 10.14
C LYS A 94 -8.81 7.67 9.82
N VAL A 95 -7.91 8.01 10.74
CA VAL A 95 -6.86 9.01 10.51
C VAL A 95 -5.77 8.47 9.58
N PHE A 96 -5.48 7.18 9.68
CA PHE A 96 -4.51 6.47 8.84
C PHE A 96 -4.96 6.42 7.36
N TYR A 97 -6.25 6.19 7.07
CA TYR A 97 -6.71 5.96 5.68
C TYR A 97 -7.11 7.19 4.85
N ASN A 98 -7.49 8.30 5.49
CA ASN A 98 -8.23 9.38 4.78
C ASN A 98 -7.35 10.38 4.01
N LYS A 99 -6.02 10.37 4.17
CA LYS A 99 -5.14 11.40 3.57
C LYS A 99 -3.77 10.86 3.13
N GLN A 100 -3.63 9.56 2.96
CA GLN A 100 -2.34 8.91 2.73
C GLN A 100 -2.41 7.92 1.58
N LEU A 101 -1.26 7.72 0.93
CA LEU A 101 -1.08 6.69 -0.07
C LEU A 101 -1.17 5.34 0.61
N TYR A 102 -2.14 4.54 0.17
CA TYR A 102 -2.33 3.21 0.70
C TYR A 102 -1.27 2.27 0.14
N ALA A 103 -0.66 1.43 0.98
CA ALA A 103 0.35 0.50 0.48
C ALA A 103 -0.26 -0.63 -0.38
N GLY A 104 -1.58 -0.81 -0.33
CA GLY A 104 -2.34 -1.76 -1.14
C GLY A 104 -2.56 -3.11 -0.45
N SER A 105 -3.33 -3.97 -1.12
CA SER A 105 -3.47 -5.39 -0.80
C SER A 105 -2.15 -6.15 -1.00
N TRP A 106 -2.18 -7.48 -0.86
CA TRP A 106 -1.05 -8.35 -1.20
C TRP A 106 -0.54 -8.14 -2.64
N ASP A 107 -1.47 -7.95 -3.58
CA ASP A 107 -1.13 -7.65 -4.98
C ASP A 107 -0.74 -6.17 -5.20
N GLY A 108 -0.68 -5.37 -4.13
CA GLY A 108 -0.40 -3.96 -4.20
C GLY A 108 -1.51 -3.15 -4.89
N ILE A 109 -2.76 -3.56 -4.72
CA ILE A 109 -3.93 -2.87 -5.29
C ILE A 109 -4.59 -2.02 -4.21
N ASP A 110 -4.83 -0.73 -4.48
CA ASP A 110 -5.70 0.10 -3.64
C ASP A 110 -7.12 0.09 -4.21
N VAL A 111 -8.00 -0.75 -3.65
CA VAL A 111 -9.43 -0.83 -4.05
C VAL A 111 -10.20 0.44 -3.62
N HIS A 112 -9.57 1.32 -2.84
CA HIS A 112 -10.13 2.52 -2.23
C HIS A 112 -11.33 2.28 -1.30
N GLY A 113 -11.53 3.25 -0.41
CA GLY A 113 -12.69 3.30 0.48
C GLY A 113 -12.86 2.02 1.29
N VAL A 114 -14.09 1.50 1.29
CA VAL A 114 -14.52 0.37 2.13
C VAL A 114 -13.89 -0.98 1.79
N GLY A 115 -13.34 -1.13 0.58
CA GLY A 115 -12.77 -2.39 0.09
C GLY A 115 -11.32 -2.63 0.50
N ARG A 116 -10.68 -1.66 1.18
CA ARG A 116 -9.28 -1.78 1.61
C ARG A 116 -9.13 -2.88 2.66
N GLU A 117 -8.12 -3.73 2.46
CA GLU A 117 -7.75 -4.81 3.38
C GLU A 117 -6.82 -4.30 4.47
N LEU A 118 -7.10 -4.63 5.72
CA LEU A 118 -6.35 -4.23 6.91
C LEU A 118 -5.88 -5.47 7.67
N MET A 119 -4.58 -5.55 7.91
CA MET A 119 -3.98 -6.55 8.78
C MET A 119 -3.89 -6.06 10.22
N MET A 120 -4.11 -6.97 11.15
CA MET A 120 -3.98 -6.76 12.58
C MET A 120 -3.09 -7.85 13.16
N MET A 121 -2.07 -7.44 13.91
CA MET A 121 -1.17 -8.33 14.65
C MET A 121 -0.86 -7.74 16.01
N SER A 122 -0.60 -8.59 17.00
CA SER A 122 -0.03 -8.15 18.28
C SER A 122 1.43 -7.75 18.06
N MET A 123 1.90 -6.74 18.78
CA MET A 123 3.31 -6.37 18.79
C MET A 123 4.16 -7.53 19.31
N SER A 124 3.64 -8.41 20.17
CA SER A 124 4.33 -9.62 20.64
C SER A 124 4.61 -10.67 19.56
N ASP A 125 3.74 -10.72 18.54
CA ASP A 125 3.77 -11.76 17.50
C ASP A 125 4.64 -11.33 16.31
N MET A 126 5.13 -10.09 16.33
CA MET A 126 6.07 -9.57 15.35
C MET A 126 7.51 -9.93 15.69
N PRO A 127 8.36 -10.22 14.69
CA PRO A 127 9.77 -10.49 14.92
C PRO A 127 10.47 -9.27 15.52
N TYR A 128 11.50 -9.52 16.33
CA TYR A 128 12.22 -8.48 17.07
C TYR A 128 12.68 -7.32 16.17
N LYS A 129 13.23 -7.61 14.99
CA LYS A 129 13.74 -6.61 14.05
C LYS A 129 12.64 -5.66 13.57
N VAL A 130 11.43 -6.17 13.29
CA VAL A 130 10.26 -5.35 12.93
C VAL A 130 9.81 -4.49 14.11
N ARG A 131 9.76 -5.05 15.32
CA ARG A 131 9.37 -4.30 16.54
C ARG A 131 10.30 -3.12 16.79
N GLU A 132 11.60 -3.33 16.68
CA GLU A 132 12.59 -2.25 16.86
C GLU A 132 12.53 -1.23 15.73
N TRP A 133 12.33 -1.68 14.48
CA TRP A 133 12.14 -0.78 13.35
C TRP A 133 10.92 0.12 13.53
N LEU A 134 9.77 -0.44 13.95
CA LEU A 134 8.55 0.31 14.22
C LEU A 134 8.71 1.38 15.32
N LYS A 135 9.48 1.08 16.37
CA LYS A 135 9.77 2.04 17.44
C LYS A 135 10.64 3.21 16.95
N ARG A 136 11.65 2.91 16.12
CA ARG A 136 12.56 3.93 15.56
C ARG A 136 11.86 4.80 14.52
N GLU A 137 11.07 4.18 13.66
CA GLU A 137 10.50 4.78 12.45
C GLU A 137 9.01 5.13 12.67
N SER A 138 8.71 5.70 13.84
CA SER A 138 7.34 6.02 14.33
C SER A 138 6.55 7.00 13.45
N LEU A 139 7.20 7.65 12.47
CA LEU A 139 6.58 8.54 11.49
C LEU A 139 6.10 7.80 10.23
N GLN A 140 6.34 6.49 10.11
CA GLN A 140 5.88 5.72 8.97
C GLN A 140 4.37 5.63 8.93
N ARG A 141 3.86 6.10 7.81
CA ARG A 141 2.43 6.26 7.54
C ARG A 141 1.75 4.97 7.06
N HIS A 142 2.45 3.85 7.12
CA HIS A 142 1.95 2.54 6.67
C HIS A 142 1.68 1.56 7.81
N PHE A 143 2.06 1.93 9.05
CA PHE A 143 1.77 1.17 10.26
C PHE A 143 1.11 2.10 11.28
N SER A 144 0.05 1.63 11.93
CA SER A 144 -0.62 2.31 13.03
C SER A 144 -0.52 1.44 14.26
N ILE A 145 0.23 1.91 15.27
CA ILE A 145 0.39 1.21 16.54
C ILE A 145 -0.63 1.79 17.52
N GLN A 146 -1.45 0.93 18.12
CA GLN A 146 -2.44 1.28 19.12
C GLN A 146 -2.30 0.32 20.29
N ASP A 147 -1.85 0.85 21.44
CA ASP A 147 -1.45 0.06 22.59
C ASP A 147 -0.40 -1.00 22.22
N ASP A 148 -0.81 -2.28 22.17
CA ASP A 148 0.04 -3.42 21.83
C ASP A 148 -0.38 -4.09 20.50
N VAL A 149 -1.23 -3.43 19.72
CA VAL A 149 -1.73 -3.93 18.43
C VAL A 149 -1.21 -3.04 17.31
N VAL A 150 -0.72 -3.69 16.26
CA VAL A 150 -0.26 -3.02 15.05
C VAL A 150 -1.22 -3.30 13.91
N PHE A 151 -1.66 -2.22 13.28
CA PHE A 151 -2.53 -2.22 12.12
C PHE A 151 -1.76 -1.75 10.89
N PHE A 152 -1.85 -2.47 9.79
CA PHE A 152 -1.15 -2.13 8.55
C PHE A 152 -1.85 -2.71 7.33
N ALA A 153 -1.58 -2.14 6.15
CA ALA A 153 -2.02 -2.72 4.90
C ALA A 153 -1.14 -3.94 4.55
N PRO A 154 -1.66 -5.00 3.92
CA PRO A 154 -0.82 -6.12 3.50
C PRO A 154 0.41 -5.69 2.68
N GLY A 155 0.23 -4.72 1.78
CA GLY A 155 1.32 -4.17 0.97
C GLY A 155 2.40 -3.41 1.76
N ALA A 156 2.18 -3.07 3.03
CA ALA A 156 3.11 -2.31 3.85
C ALA A 156 4.34 -3.13 4.30
N ILE A 157 4.26 -4.46 4.27
CA ILE A 157 5.38 -5.32 4.68
C ILE A 157 6.50 -5.34 3.63
N TYR A 158 6.17 -5.09 2.36
CA TYR A 158 7.11 -5.30 1.26
C TYR A 158 8.40 -4.48 1.38
N PRO A 159 8.40 -3.18 1.74
CA PRO A 159 9.63 -2.41 1.89
C PRO A 159 10.57 -2.90 3.00
N ILE A 160 10.09 -3.76 3.89
CA ILE A 160 10.83 -4.20 5.07
C ILE A 160 10.93 -5.73 5.18
N LEU A 161 10.69 -6.49 4.11
CA LEU A 161 10.67 -7.97 4.14
C LEU A 161 11.87 -8.63 4.83
N PRO A 162 13.12 -8.17 4.66
CA PRO A 162 14.26 -8.80 5.35
C PRO A 162 14.10 -8.79 6.88
N LEU A 163 13.50 -7.74 7.45
CA LEU A 163 13.30 -7.63 8.89
C LEU A 163 12.25 -8.63 9.42
N TRP A 164 11.37 -9.11 8.54
CA TRP A 164 10.37 -10.12 8.87
C TRP A 164 10.94 -11.54 8.90
N VAL A 165 12.21 -11.74 8.55
CA VAL A 165 12.82 -13.06 8.58
C VAL A 165 13.71 -13.17 9.81
N GLU A 166 13.46 -14.20 10.59
CA GLU A 166 14.28 -14.58 11.72
C GLU A 166 15.42 -15.48 11.22
N GLU A 167 16.63 -15.19 11.70
CA GLU A 167 17.80 -16.02 11.44
C GLU A 167 17.74 -17.18 12.43
N ASP A 168 17.78 -18.42 11.95
CA ASP A 168 17.82 -19.58 12.85
C ASP A 168 19.13 -19.55 13.65
N GLU A 169 19.11 -19.99 14.91
CA GLU A 169 20.31 -20.00 15.77
C GLU A 169 21.43 -20.92 15.25
N ASP A 170 21.07 -21.89 14.38
CA ASP A 170 21.98 -22.83 13.72
C ASP A 170 22.59 -22.28 12.43
N VAL A 171 22.26 -21.05 12.05
CA VAL A 171 22.81 -20.42 10.86
C VAL A 171 24.31 -20.16 11.06
N THR A 172 25.10 -20.47 10.03
CA THR A 172 26.54 -20.18 10.03
C THR A 172 26.77 -18.69 10.30
N LYS A 173 27.82 -18.34 11.06
CA LYS A 173 28.23 -16.93 11.32
C LYS A 173 28.34 -16.06 10.05
N GLU A 174 28.45 -16.68 8.88
CA GLU A 174 28.51 -16.05 7.57
C GLU A 174 27.20 -15.37 7.13
N CYS A 175 26.08 -15.69 7.80
CA CYS A 175 24.76 -15.13 7.51
C CYS A 175 24.21 -14.23 8.62
N GLU A 176 24.93 -14.13 9.73
CA GLU A 176 24.57 -13.26 10.84
C GLU A 176 24.46 -11.81 10.35
N GLY A 177 23.31 -11.19 10.56
CA GLY A 177 23.06 -9.78 10.23
C GLY A 177 22.88 -9.49 8.74
N VAL A 178 22.83 -10.50 7.86
CA VAL A 178 22.55 -10.30 6.42
C VAL A 178 21.20 -9.61 6.21
N PHE A 179 20.23 -9.83 7.11
CA PHE A 179 18.89 -9.29 7.01
C PHE A 179 18.63 -8.06 7.90
N ASP A 180 19.63 -7.58 8.66
CA ASP A 180 19.46 -6.47 9.61
C ASP A 180 19.30 -5.12 8.91
N GLY A 181 19.89 -4.98 7.73
CA GLY A 181 19.90 -3.76 6.93
C GLY A 181 18.92 -3.78 5.77
N LEU A 182 18.28 -2.64 5.52
CA LEU A 182 17.44 -2.42 4.33
C LEU A 182 18.22 -1.82 3.14
N GLU A 183 19.47 -1.40 3.33
CA GLU A 183 20.34 -0.78 2.30
C GLU A 183 20.66 -1.74 1.14
N SER A 184 20.82 -3.02 1.47
CA SER A 184 21.09 -4.10 0.50
C SER A 184 19.80 -4.72 -0.05
N TYR A 185 18.64 -4.33 0.48
CA TYR A 185 17.36 -4.88 0.07
C TYR A 185 16.92 -4.31 -1.28
N ALA A 186 16.49 -5.20 -2.18
CA ALA A 186 15.96 -4.85 -3.49
C ALA A 186 14.78 -5.75 -3.84
N ASN A 187 13.89 -5.24 -4.69
CA ASN A 187 12.80 -6.02 -5.27
C ASN A 187 13.27 -6.92 -6.42
N GLU A 188 14.34 -6.55 -7.11
CA GLU A 188 14.93 -7.29 -8.23
C GLU A 188 16.28 -7.92 -7.88
N PRO A 189 16.57 -9.15 -8.38
CA PRO A 189 17.86 -9.80 -8.13
C PRO A 189 19.02 -9.03 -8.77
N ALA A 190 20.03 -8.70 -7.97
CA ALA A 190 21.31 -8.15 -8.42
C ALA A 190 22.44 -8.60 -7.51
N HIS A 191 23.70 -8.50 -7.96
CA HIS A 191 24.84 -8.98 -7.18
C HIS A 191 24.93 -8.31 -5.80
N GLY A 192 25.02 -9.13 -4.74
CA GLY A 192 25.15 -8.68 -3.35
C GLY A 192 23.84 -8.20 -2.71
N LYS A 193 22.72 -8.22 -3.45
CA LYS A 193 21.43 -7.75 -2.94
C LYS A 193 20.69 -8.82 -2.16
N VAL A 194 19.95 -8.38 -1.15
CA VAL A 194 18.94 -9.17 -0.46
C VAL A 194 17.63 -9.00 -1.19
N ILE A 195 16.96 -10.10 -1.47
CA ILE A 195 15.64 -10.12 -2.08
C ILE A 195 14.68 -10.87 -1.16
N GLY A 196 13.41 -10.51 -1.21
CA GLY A 196 12.37 -11.09 -0.36
C GLY A 196 11.12 -11.39 -1.16
N LYS A 197 10.39 -12.41 -0.74
CA LYS A 197 9.11 -12.81 -1.30
C LYS A 197 8.15 -13.18 -0.18
N VAL A 198 6.87 -12.93 -0.44
CA VAL A 198 5.78 -13.28 0.48
C VAL A 198 4.86 -14.27 -0.21
N SER A 199 4.41 -15.26 0.57
CA SER A 199 3.27 -16.10 0.23
C SER A 199 2.26 -16.02 1.37
N HIS A 200 0.97 -16.07 1.08
CA HIS A 200 -0.07 -16.05 2.11
C HIS A 200 -1.20 -17.02 1.78
N MET A 201 -1.95 -17.42 2.80
CA MET A 201 -3.14 -18.24 2.69
C MET A 201 -4.15 -17.86 3.77
N GLN A 202 -5.44 -17.87 3.42
CA GLN A 202 -6.50 -17.72 4.41
C GLN A 202 -6.65 -19.03 5.18
N THR A 203 -6.64 -18.96 6.51
CA THR A 203 -6.74 -20.13 7.39
C THR A 203 -8.08 -20.25 8.09
N GLY A 204 -8.87 -19.18 8.09
CA GLY A 204 -10.18 -19.11 8.76
C GLY A 204 -10.91 -17.81 8.42
N ASP A 205 -12.04 -17.56 9.11
CA ASP A 205 -12.72 -16.28 9.00
C ASP A 205 -11.82 -15.17 9.57
N LYS A 206 -11.44 -14.22 8.72
CA LYS A 206 -10.52 -13.10 9.05
C LYS A 206 -9.15 -13.55 9.56
N GLU A 207 -8.75 -14.79 9.34
CA GLU A 207 -7.43 -15.31 9.71
C GLU A 207 -6.60 -15.55 8.47
N VAL A 208 -5.37 -15.05 8.48
CA VAL A 208 -4.40 -15.21 7.41
C VAL A 208 -3.08 -15.69 7.99
N ARG A 209 -2.51 -16.71 7.35
CA ARG A 209 -1.13 -17.10 7.55
C ARG A 209 -0.31 -16.57 6.39
N PHE A 210 0.75 -15.85 6.68
CA PHE A 210 1.69 -15.41 5.67
C PHE A 210 3.10 -15.84 6.04
N THR A 211 3.89 -16.05 5.00
CA THR A 211 5.25 -16.51 5.12
C THR A 211 6.14 -15.59 4.32
N VAL A 212 7.17 -15.08 4.96
CA VAL A 212 8.19 -14.25 4.35
C VAL A 212 9.44 -15.09 4.16
N GLU A 213 9.94 -15.10 2.93
CA GLU A 213 11.21 -15.70 2.57
C GLU A 213 12.16 -14.59 2.13
N ALA A 214 13.40 -14.61 2.61
CA ALA A 214 14.44 -13.69 2.18
C ALA A 214 15.74 -14.46 1.92
N LEU A 215 16.53 -13.97 0.97
CA LEU A 215 17.84 -14.52 0.65
C LEU A 215 18.75 -13.46 0.02
N GLN A 216 20.06 -13.62 0.19
CA GLN A 216 21.05 -12.83 -0.54
C GLN A 216 21.41 -13.52 -1.85
N VAL A 217 21.47 -12.75 -2.94
CA VAL A 217 21.88 -13.25 -4.26
C VAL A 217 23.26 -12.72 -4.64
N LYS A 218 24.14 -13.60 -5.12
CA LYS A 218 25.46 -13.25 -5.65
C LYS A 218 25.55 -13.69 -7.11
N ALA A 219 25.81 -12.77 -8.04
CA ALA A 219 25.93 -13.13 -9.46
C ALA A 219 27.06 -14.14 -9.69
N LYS A 220 26.79 -15.21 -10.45
CA LYS A 220 27.80 -16.22 -10.79
C LYS A 220 28.87 -15.58 -11.69
N GLY A 221 30.13 -15.64 -11.26
CA GLY A 221 31.26 -15.09 -12.02
C GLY A 221 31.55 -13.60 -11.79
N ALA A 222 30.84 -12.93 -10.88
CA ALA A 222 31.29 -11.63 -10.39
C ALA A 222 32.59 -11.82 -9.59
N LYS A 223 33.67 -11.13 -9.99
CA LYS A 223 34.87 -11.00 -9.16
C LYS A 223 34.50 -10.13 -7.97
N GLU A 224 34.81 -10.59 -6.76
CA GLU A 224 34.80 -9.71 -5.58
C GLU A 224 35.83 -8.60 -5.87
N GLU A 225 35.35 -7.38 -6.15
CA GLU A 225 36.24 -6.21 -6.14
C GLU A 225 36.65 -5.99 -4.68
N LEU A 226 37.93 -6.26 -4.44
CA LEU A 226 38.63 -6.22 -3.17
C LEU A 226 39.31 -4.86 -3.02
#